data_AF-A0A3D0Y0Q2-F1
#
_entry.id   AF-A0A3D0Y0Q2-F1
#
_cell.length_a   1.000
_cell.length_b   1.000
_cell.length_c   1.000
_cell.angle_alpha   90.00
_cell.angle_beta   90.00
_cell.angle_gamma   90.00
#
_symmetry.space_group_name_H-M   'P 1'
#
loop_
_entity.id
_entity.type
_entity.pdbx_description
1 polymer ?
#
loop_
_entity_poly.entity_id
_entity_poly.type
_entity_poly.pdbx_seq_one_letter_code
_entity_poly.pdbx_strand_id
1 'polypeptide(L)'
;MNIDYFLLDLIFKNGKLTDSYYDLLASEARQASLIAIIKRDIDSKHWNALNRTLTVLNNKKGLISWSGTAFEYLMPNINIPRYKGSLIDESCKFAEMCQIEYAKRLGTPWGISESAFNVKDLHSNYQYKAFGIPWLGLKRGLADEIVISSYASILAISDLPKEVIKNLKELENLGMYNKYGFYESVDFSYQRLKKDDNSNIVKTYMAHHEALILLSINNLLNDNIFQKRFIQNPEVEATSILLQERMPEKFIVTKEEKEKPDKLKYQDYESYSVV
;
A
#
# COMPACT_ATOMS: atom_id res chain seq x y z
N MET A 1 -16.72 -26.59 9.73
CA MET A 1 -15.73 -25.69 9.10
C MET A 1 -15.55 -24.53 10.06
N ASN A 2 -14.54 -24.60 10.94
CA ASN A 2 -14.07 -23.43 11.67
C ASN A 2 -13.26 -22.62 10.66
N ILE A 3 -13.89 -21.66 10.01
CA ILE A 3 -13.16 -20.73 9.13
C ILE A 3 -12.91 -19.51 10.00
N ASP A 4 -11.74 -19.46 10.63
CA ASP A 4 -11.26 -18.35 11.47
C ASP A 4 -10.76 -17.17 10.61
N TYR A 5 -11.28 -17.01 9.37
CA TYR A 5 -10.82 -16.02 8.39
C TYR A 5 -12.00 -15.36 7.66
N PHE A 6 -11.82 -14.09 7.28
CA PHE A 6 -12.74 -13.41 6.38
C PHE A 6 -12.46 -13.82 4.93
N LEU A 7 -13.53 -14.16 4.21
CA LEU A 7 -13.58 -14.03 2.76
C LEU A 7 -14.04 -12.60 2.46
N LEU A 8 -13.10 -11.71 2.12
CA LEU A 8 -13.43 -10.36 1.65
C LEU A 8 -13.86 -10.35 0.18
N ASP A 9 -13.39 -11.32 -0.59
CA ASP A 9 -13.84 -11.57 -1.96
C ASP A 9 -14.24 -13.05 -2.13
N LEU A 10 -15.43 -13.27 -2.69
CA LEU A 10 -15.86 -14.59 -3.16
C LEU A 10 -15.42 -14.73 -4.61
N ILE A 11 -14.17 -15.12 -4.82
CA ILE A 11 -13.69 -15.42 -6.17
C ILE A 11 -14.26 -16.78 -6.57
N PHE A 12 -15.11 -16.79 -7.60
CA PHE A 12 -15.61 -18.02 -8.19
C PHE A 12 -14.76 -18.37 -9.42
N LYS A 13 -14.10 -19.53 -9.38
CA LYS A 13 -13.42 -20.11 -10.55
C LYS A 13 -14.08 -21.43 -10.89
N ASN A 14 -14.58 -21.58 -12.12
CA ASN A 14 -15.30 -22.76 -12.60
C ASN A 14 -16.50 -23.17 -11.70
N GLY A 15 -17.24 -22.19 -11.17
CA GLY A 15 -18.42 -22.44 -10.34
C GLY A 15 -18.14 -22.93 -8.92
N LYS A 16 -16.88 -22.87 -8.45
CA LYS A 16 -16.49 -23.14 -7.06
C LYS A 16 -15.88 -21.89 -6.43
N LEU A 17 -16.16 -21.68 -5.15
CA LEU A 17 -15.43 -20.72 -4.34
C LEU A 17 -13.95 -21.12 -4.36
N THR A 18 -13.07 -20.17 -4.66
CA THR A 18 -11.64 -20.39 -4.50
C THR A 18 -11.23 -20.14 -3.06
N ASP A 19 -10.30 -20.93 -2.55
CA ASP A 19 -9.64 -20.76 -1.25
C ASP A 19 -8.67 -19.58 -1.27
N SER A 20 -9.17 -18.35 -1.43
CA SER A 20 -8.39 -17.12 -1.32
C SER A 20 -8.79 -16.39 -0.04
N TYR A 21 -7.92 -16.46 0.96
CA TYR A 21 -8.14 -15.88 2.28
C TYR A 21 -7.24 -14.67 2.45
N TYR A 22 -7.81 -13.56 2.92
CA TYR A 22 -7.03 -12.43 3.42
C TYR A 22 -6.63 -12.73 4.85
N ASP A 23 -5.46 -13.34 5.02
CA ASP A 23 -4.96 -13.77 6.32
C ASP A 23 -3.96 -12.79 6.92
N LEU A 24 -3.35 -11.86 6.20
CA LEU A 24 -2.28 -11.02 6.74
C LEU A 24 -2.78 -9.86 7.62
N LEU A 25 -2.06 -9.58 8.72
CA LEU A 25 -2.36 -8.42 9.57
C LEU A 25 -1.99 -7.07 8.91
N ALA A 26 -0.99 -7.06 8.02
CA ALA A 26 -0.69 -5.91 7.17
C ALA A 26 -1.53 -5.96 5.89
N SER A 27 -2.81 -5.65 6.03
CA SER A 27 -3.78 -5.54 4.93
C SER A 27 -4.94 -4.64 5.35
N GLU A 28 -5.62 -4.07 4.36
CA GLU A 28 -6.94 -3.45 4.47
C GLU A 28 -7.98 -4.34 5.15
N ALA A 29 -7.84 -5.66 5.01
CA ALA A 29 -8.71 -6.68 5.61
C ALA A 29 -8.80 -6.59 7.15
N ARG A 30 -7.74 -6.06 7.79
CA ARG A 30 -7.73 -5.89 9.25
C ARG A 30 -8.83 -4.93 9.72
N GLN A 31 -9.24 -3.98 8.88
CA GLN A 31 -10.32 -3.06 9.21
C GLN A 31 -11.67 -3.77 9.28
N ALA A 32 -11.99 -4.60 8.27
CA ALA A 32 -13.18 -5.42 8.30
C ALA A 32 -13.17 -6.38 9.50
N SER A 33 -12.03 -7.01 9.76
CA SER A 33 -11.82 -7.89 10.92
C SER A 33 -12.10 -7.18 12.24
N LEU A 34 -11.55 -5.97 12.42
CA LEU A 34 -11.76 -5.19 13.63
C LEU A 34 -13.23 -4.79 13.80
N ILE A 35 -13.88 -4.31 12.74
CA ILE A 35 -15.29 -3.90 12.79
C ILE A 35 -16.21 -5.07 13.15
N ALA A 36 -15.97 -6.25 12.60
CA ALA A 36 -16.76 -7.43 12.92
C ALA A 36 -16.60 -7.87 14.38
N ILE A 37 -15.39 -7.76 14.94
CA ILE A 37 -15.15 -8.01 16.37
C ILE A 37 -15.85 -6.96 17.23
N ILE A 38 -15.75 -5.68 16.86
CA ILE A 38 -16.42 -4.55 17.56
C ILE A 38 -17.93 -4.78 17.62
N LYS A 39 -18.53 -5.17 16.49
CA LYS A 39 -19.96 -5.52 16.38
C LYS A 39 -20.34 -6.83 17.07
N ARG A 40 -19.35 -7.62 17.52
CA ARG A 40 -19.51 -8.97 18.08
C ARG A 40 -20.12 -9.97 17.08
N ASP A 41 -19.97 -9.71 15.79
CA ASP A 41 -20.34 -10.65 14.73
C ASP A 41 -19.42 -11.89 14.77
N ILE A 42 -18.19 -11.73 15.28
CA ILE A 42 -17.17 -12.77 15.45
C ILE A 42 -16.40 -12.60 16.77
N ASP A 43 -15.72 -13.67 17.22
CA ASP A 43 -14.88 -13.68 18.43
C ASP A 43 -13.52 -12.99 18.19
N SER A 44 -12.94 -12.38 19.25
CA SER A 44 -11.65 -11.70 19.17
C SER A 44 -10.48 -12.62 18.82
N LYS A 45 -10.61 -13.95 18.98
CA LYS A 45 -9.66 -14.95 18.48
C LYS A 45 -9.37 -14.82 16.99
N HIS A 46 -10.32 -14.34 16.19
CA HIS A 46 -10.12 -14.04 14.78
C HIS A 46 -8.95 -13.08 14.55
N TRP A 47 -8.80 -12.07 15.42
CA TRP A 47 -7.69 -11.12 15.31
C TRP A 47 -6.33 -11.82 15.42
N ASN A 48 -6.23 -12.88 16.24
CA ASN A 48 -5.02 -13.66 16.43
C ASN A 48 -4.76 -14.65 15.29
N ALA A 49 -5.78 -15.02 14.53
CA ALA A 49 -5.65 -15.86 13.34
C ALA A 49 -4.96 -15.12 12.19
N LEU A 50 -5.00 -13.78 12.17
CA LEU A 50 -4.26 -13.02 11.17
C LEU A 50 -2.75 -13.34 11.22
N ASN A 51 -2.06 -13.37 10.10
CA ASN A 51 -0.67 -13.76 10.01
C ASN A 51 0.23 -12.57 10.35
N ARG A 52 1.22 -12.81 11.23
CA ARG A 52 2.24 -11.84 11.66
C ARG A 52 3.61 -12.06 11.03
N THR A 53 3.68 -12.64 9.84
CA THR A 53 4.95 -12.85 9.14
C THR A 53 5.70 -11.53 9.01
N LEU A 54 6.97 -11.52 9.43
CA LEU A 54 7.80 -10.32 9.44
C LEU A 54 8.86 -10.37 8.34
N THR A 55 9.28 -9.18 7.92
CA THR A 55 10.41 -8.93 7.02
C THR A 55 11.35 -7.93 7.69
N VAL A 56 12.64 -7.98 7.33
CA VAL A 56 13.68 -7.14 7.95
C VAL A 56 14.42 -6.35 6.88
N LEU A 57 14.69 -5.07 7.12
CA LEU A 57 15.56 -4.22 6.28
C LEU A 57 16.28 -3.22 7.18
N ASN A 58 17.60 -3.05 7.02
CA ASN A 58 18.42 -2.11 7.78
C ASN A 58 18.21 -2.21 9.32
N ASN A 59 18.17 -3.44 9.85
CA ASN A 59 17.89 -3.76 11.26
C ASN A 59 16.52 -3.31 11.79
N LYS A 60 15.63 -2.82 10.92
CA LYS A 60 14.21 -2.57 11.25
C LYS A 60 13.35 -3.72 10.76
N LYS A 61 12.21 -3.92 11.41
CA LYS A 61 11.29 -5.03 11.17
C LYS A 61 9.91 -4.49 10.91
N GLY A 62 9.16 -5.17 10.04
CA GLY A 62 7.74 -4.87 9.83
C GLY A 62 7.01 -6.09 9.28
N LEU A 63 5.69 -6.05 9.42
CA LEU A 63 4.80 -7.05 8.84
C LEU A 63 4.93 -7.09 7.31
N ILE A 64 4.81 -8.28 6.74
CA ILE A 64 4.64 -8.47 5.30
C ILE A 64 3.16 -8.41 4.92
N SER A 65 2.88 -7.85 3.76
CA SER A 65 1.55 -7.78 3.13
C SER A 65 1.52 -8.67 1.89
N TRP A 66 0.38 -8.77 1.21
CA TRP A 66 0.28 -9.61 0.03
C TRP A 66 0.91 -8.91 -1.17
N SER A 67 0.48 -7.67 -1.42
CA SER A 67 0.92 -6.91 -2.58
C SER A 67 2.08 -5.96 -2.29
N GLY A 68 2.35 -5.60 -1.03
CA GLY A 68 3.43 -4.65 -0.69
C GLY A 68 3.07 -3.20 -1.00
N THR A 69 1.78 -2.88 -1.08
CA THR A 69 1.25 -1.55 -1.41
C THR A 69 1.36 -0.60 -0.21
N ALA A 70 1.41 0.72 -0.41
CA ALA A 70 1.29 1.66 0.71
C ALA A 70 -0.10 1.58 1.38
N PHE A 71 -1.15 1.36 0.58
CA PHE A 71 -2.53 1.28 1.02
C PHE A 71 -2.77 0.20 2.08
N GLU A 72 -2.28 -1.03 1.86
CA GLU A 72 -2.43 -2.16 2.80
C GLU A 72 -1.98 -1.80 4.22
N TYR A 73 -0.97 -0.94 4.35
CA TYR A 73 -0.43 -0.52 5.65
C TYR A 73 -1.10 0.73 6.19
N LEU A 74 -1.27 1.76 5.36
CA LEU A 74 -1.54 3.12 5.82
C LEU A 74 -3.02 3.51 5.74
N MET A 75 -3.77 3.01 4.75
CA MET A 75 -5.19 3.37 4.59
C MET A 75 -6.03 3.07 5.84
N PRO A 76 -5.90 1.89 6.49
CA PRO A 76 -6.73 1.59 7.67
C PRO A 76 -6.53 2.59 8.81
N ASN A 77 -5.38 3.28 8.84
CA ASN A 77 -5.05 4.24 9.88
C ASN A 77 -5.60 5.64 9.65
N ILE A 78 -6.35 5.87 8.58
CA ILE A 78 -7.15 7.10 8.46
C ILE A 78 -8.15 7.18 9.62
N ASN A 79 -8.83 6.08 9.97
CA ASN A 79 -9.81 6.05 11.04
C ASN A 79 -9.43 5.13 12.22
N ILE A 80 -8.59 4.12 12.03
CA ILE A 80 -8.16 3.24 13.14
C ILE A 80 -6.88 3.79 13.79
N PRO A 81 -6.88 4.11 15.10
CA PRO A 81 -5.69 4.63 15.77
C PRO A 81 -4.54 3.62 15.77
N ARG A 82 -3.30 4.13 15.75
CA ARG A 82 -2.09 3.36 16.01
C ARG A 82 -1.51 3.74 17.36
N TYR A 83 -1.08 2.74 18.12
CA TYR A 83 -0.42 2.96 19.40
C TYR A 83 1.08 2.90 19.22
N LYS A 84 1.79 3.91 19.72
CA LYS A 84 3.24 4.03 19.56
C LYS A 84 3.95 2.77 20.10
N GLY A 85 4.81 2.17 19.28
CA GLY A 85 5.57 0.95 19.62
C GLY A 85 4.76 -0.35 19.52
N SER A 86 3.49 -0.28 19.09
CA SER A 86 2.75 -1.48 18.69
C SER A 86 3.33 -2.07 17.40
N LEU A 87 3.06 -3.35 17.16
CA LEU A 87 3.41 -4.10 15.97
C LEU A 87 2.92 -3.38 14.70
N ILE A 88 1.69 -2.88 14.71
CA ILE A 88 1.10 -2.14 13.58
C ILE A 88 1.84 -0.81 13.38
N ASP A 89 2.10 -0.05 14.44
CA ASP A 89 2.83 1.22 14.37
C ASP A 89 4.24 1.04 13.80
N GLU A 90 5.01 0.09 14.34
CA GLU A 90 6.35 -0.22 13.84
C GLU A 90 6.32 -0.71 12.39
N SER A 91 5.31 -1.51 12.01
CA SER A 91 5.18 -2.01 10.63
C SER A 91 4.82 -0.92 9.63
N CYS A 92 4.00 0.06 10.01
CA CYS A 92 3.68 1.20 9.14
C CYS A 92 4.92 2.09 8.93
N LYS A 93 5.65 2.41 10.00
CA LYS A 93 6.91 3.16 9.90
C LYS A 93 7.96 2.42 9.08
N PHE A 94 7.99 1.09 9.18
CA PHE A 94 8.82 0.25 8.34
C PHE A 94 8.42 0.35 6.86
N ALA A 95 7.12 0.28 6.55
CA ALA A 95 6.61 0.42 5.19
C ALA A 95 6.91 1.82 4.60
N GLU A 96 6.73 2.90 5.36
CA GLU A 96 7.10 4.27 4.95
C GLU A 96 8.58 4.41 4.63
N MET A 97 9.45 3.85 5.49
CA MET A 97 10.89 3.81 5.23
C MET A 97 11.18 3.04 3.93
N CYS A 98 10.58 1.87 3.74
CA CYS A 98 10.75 1.09 2.52
C CYS A 98 10.28 1.85 1.27
N GLN A 99 9.16 2.58 1.34
CA GLN A 99 8.66 3.42 0.24
C GLN A 99 9.71 4.45 -0.20
N ILE A 100 10.25 5.20 0.76
CA ILE A 100 11.26 6.24 0.48
C ILE A 100 12.57 5.62 0.00
N GLU A 101 13.06 4.57 0.67
CA GLU A 101 14.33 3.92 0.31
C GLU A 101 14.29 3.24 -1.06
N TYR A 102 13.18 2.57 -1.39
CA TYR A 102 13.00 1.88 -2.66
C TYR A 102 12.96 2.88 -3.82
N ALA A 103 12.13 3.92 -3.70
CA ALA A 103 12.04 5.01 -4.67
C ALA A 103 13.37 5.73 -4.87
N LYS A 104 14.12 5.99 -3.79
CA LYS A 104 15.45 6.59 -3.87
C LYS A 104 16.42 5.75 -4.69
N ARG A 105 16.40 4.41 -4.53
CA ARG A 105 17.26 3.49 -5.30
C ARG A 105 16.84 3.43 -6.78
N LEU A 106 15.54 3.58 -7.05
CA LEU A 106 15.03 3.70 -8.41
C LEU A 106 15.27 5.09 -9.03
N GLY A 107 15.54 6.12 -8.22
CA GLY A 107 15.63 7.50 -8.71
C GLY A 107 14.28 7.98 -9.26
N THR A 108 13.20 7.71 -8.52
CA THR A 108 11.83 8.19 -8.79
C THR A 108 11.27 8.85 -7.53
N PRO A 109 10.19 9.63 -7.63
CA PRO A 109 9.36 9.95 -6.46
C PRO A 109 8.83 8.65 -5.80
N TRP A 110 8.36 8.75 -4.56
CA TRP A 110 7.78 7.62 -3.81
C TRP A 110 6.26 7.67 -3.76
N GLY A 111 5.64 6.54 -3.41
CA GLY A 111 4.18 6.37 -3.44
C GLY A 111 3.75 5.17 -4.29
N ILE A 112 4.40 4.02 -4.10
CA ILE A 112 4.02 2.78 -4.79
C ILE A 112 2.81 2.17 -4.09
N SER A 113 1.72 2.05 -4.81
CA SER A 113 0.48 1.42 -4.35
C SER A 113 -0.37 1.06 -5.58
N GLU A 114 -1.47 0.35 -5.37
CA GLU A 114 -2.48 0.14 -6.39
C GLU A 114 -2.95 1.45 -7.01
N SER A 115 -3.02 1.47 -8.34
CA SER A 115 -3.33 2.66 -9.10
C SER A 115 -3.66 2.32 -10.55
N ALA A 116 -4.23 3.28 -11.27
CA ALA A 116 -4.26 3.18 -12.72
C ALA A 116 -2.85 3.33 -13.31
N PHE A 117 -2.59 2.71 -14.45
CA PHE A 117 -1.28 2.72 -15.11
C PHE A 117 -1.41 2.91 -16.62
N ASN A 118 -0.29 3.09 -17.35
CA ASN A 118 -0.30 3.44 -18.76
C ASN A 118 -0.59 2.26 -19.71
N VAL A 119 -1.63 1.49 -19.40
CA VAL A 119 -2.26 0.52 -20.31
C VAL A 119 -3.72 0.90 -20.43
N LYS A 120 -4.27 0.84 -21.64
CA LYS A 120 -5.65 1.20 -21.92
C LYS A 120 -6.41 0.02 -22.51
N ASP A 121 -7.71 -0.07 -22.21
CA ASP A 121 -8.62 -0.98 -22.89
C ASP A 121 -9.02 -0.45 -24.28
N LEU A 122 -9.87 -1.21 -24.98
CA LEU A 122 -10.43 -0.84 -26.28
C LEU A 122 -11.26 0.46 -26.25
N HIS A 123 -11.70 0.89 -25.08
CA HIS A 123 -12.45 2.12 -24.85
C HIS A 123 -11.56 3.28 -24.38
N SER A 124 -10.24 3.11 -24.43
CA SER A 124 -9.24 4.09 -23.96
C SER A 124 -9.27 4.40 -22.46
N ASN A 125 -9.87 3.53 -21.64
CA ASN A 125 -9.80 3.66 -20.19
C ASN A 125 -8.48 3.09 -19.68
N TYR A 126 -7.80 3.85 -18.82
CA TYR A 126 -6.63 3.34 -18.11
C TYR A 126 -7.01 2.12 -17.25
N GLN A 127 -6.17 1.10 -17.29
CA GLN A 127 -6.34 -0.12 -16.50
C GLN A 127 -5.80 0.10 -15.08
N TYR A 128 -6.28 -0.70 -14.13
CA TYR A 128 -5.98 -0.58 -12.71
C TYR A 128 -5.46 -1.91 -12.14
N LYS A 129 -4.45 -1.85 -11.30
CA LYS A 129 -3.97 -3.02 -10.54
C LYS A 129 -3.11 -2.61 -9.34
N ALA A 130 -2.77 -3.61 -8.51
CA ALA A 130 -1.82 -3.44 -7.41
C ALA A 130 -0.36 -3.41 -7.88
N PHE A 131 0.34 -2.34 -7.47
CA PHE A 131 1.79 -2.19 -7.52
C PHE A 131 2.32 -2.12 -6.10
N GLY A 132 3.41 -2.81 -5.81
CA GLY A 132 3.94 -2.83 -4.46
C GLY A 132 5.44 -3.07 -4.43
N ILE A 133 5.99 -2.91 -3.24
CA ILE A 133 7.43 -3.01 -3.03
C ILE A 133 7.79 -4.48 -2.77
N PRO A 134 8.74 -5.06 -3.52
CA PRO A 134 9.16 -6.44 -3.32
C PRO A 134 9.63 -6.76 -1.90
N TRP A 135 10.14 -5.78 -1.16
CA TRP A 135 10.57 -5.95 0.23
C TRP A 135 9.40 -6.16 1.21
N LEU A 136 8.19 -5.73 0.83
CA LEU A 136 6.97 -5.67 1.65
C LEU A 136 5.87 -6.65 1.24
N GLY A 137 5.88 -7.17 0.01
CA GLY A 137 4.78 -8.01 -0.51
C GLY A 137 5.20 -9.46 -0.76
N LEU A 138 4.31 -10.45 -0.55
CA LEU A 138 4.55 -11.86 -0.90
C LEU A 138 4.41 -12.16 -2.41
N LYS A 139 3.62 -11.36 -3.13
CA LYS A 139 3.36 -11.51 -4.56
C LYS A 139 4.67 -11.48 -5.37
N ARG A 140 4.76 -12.33 -6.41
CA ARG A 140 5.89 -12.36 -7.36
C ARG A 140 5.73 -11.27 -8.43
N GLY A 141 6.86 -10.81 -8.99
CA GLY A 141 6.87 -9.81 -10.08
C GLY A 141 6.60 -8.37 -9.61
N LEU A 142 6.70 -8.09 -8.31
CA LEU A 142 6.50 -6.75 -7.76
C LEU A 142 7.56 -5.73 -8.24
N ALA A 143 8.74 -6.20 -8.66
CA ALA A 143 9.81 -5.34 -9.16
C ALA A 143 9.66 -4.95 -10.64
N ASP A 144 8.79 -5.66 -11.38
CA ASP A 144 8.73 -5.54 -12.84
C ASP A 144 8.19 -4.19 -13.30
N GLU A 145 7.36 -3.55 -12.46
CA GLU A 145 6.62 -2.37 -12.82
C GLU A 145 6.66 -1.29 -11.73
N ILE A 146 6.99 -0.07 -12.15
CA ILE A 146 7.21 1.06 -11.25
C ILE A 146 6.16 2.11 -11.58
N VAL A 147 5.09 2.13 -10.79
CA VAL A 147 4.02 3.12 -10.92
C VAL A 147 3.88 3.84 -9.59
N ILE A 148 3.90 5.17 -9.65
CA ILE A 148 3.90 6.04 -8.48
C ILE A 148 2.62 6.84 -8.46
N SER A 149 1.91 6.81 -7.34
CA SER A 149 0.70 7.59 -7.12
C SER A 149 0.86 8.57 -5.94
N SER A 150 0.26 9.75 -6.07
CA SER A 150 0.32 10.81 -5.07
C SER A 150 -0.37 10.40 -3.77
N TYR A 151 -1.55 9.77 -3.84
CA TYR A 151 -2.34 9.39 -2.66
C TYR A 151 -1.56 8.48 -1.72
N ALA A 152 -0.78 7.54 -2.27
CA ALA A 152 0.02 6.59 -1.53
C ALA A 152 1.02 7.28 -0.60
N SER A 153 1.67 8.35 -1.09
CA SER A 153 2.54 9.17 -0.25
C SER A 153 1.77 10.03 0.75
N ILE A 154 0.61 10.57 0.34
CA ILE A 154 -0.26 11.41 1.18
C ILE A 154 -0.86 10.62 2.35
N LEU A 155 -1.04 9.30 2.23
CA LEU A 155 -1.47 8.46 3.36
C LEU A 155 -0.52 8.55 4.57
N ALA A 156 0.76 8.84 4.37
CA ALA A 156 1.74 8.99 5.45
C ALA A 156 1.88 10.45 5.97
N ILE A 157 1.04 11.38 5.51
CA ILE A 157 1.25 12.82 5.76
C ILE A 157 1.20 13.20 7.25
N SER A 158 0.43 12.48 8.07
CA SER A 158 0.40 12.68 9.52
C SER A 158 1.71 12.28 10.21
N ASP A 159 2.49 11.37 9.62
CA ASP A 159 3.74 10.86 10.20
C ASP A 159 4.96 11.61 9.64
N LEU A 160 4.97 11.85 8.32
CA LEU A 160 6.10 12.40 7.57
C LEU A 160 5.70 13.64 6.74
N PRO A 161 5.09 14.69 7.32
CA PRO A 161 4.50 15.79 6.55
C PRO A 161 5.52 16.49 5.64
N LYS A 162 6.76 16.67 6.11
CA LYS A 162 7.82 17.32 5.34
C LYS A 162 8.26 16.51 4.13
N GLU A 163 8.41 15.19 4.30
CA GLU A 163 8.83 14.30 3.21
C GLU A 163 7.72 14.13 2.17
N VAL A 164 6.46 14.06 2.61
CA VAL A 164 5.31 14.04 1.71
C VAL A 164 5.24 15.32 0.88
N ILE A 165 5.33 16.51 1.50
CA ILE A 165 5.30 17.78 0.77
C ILE A 165 6.45 17.88 -0.24
N LYS A 166 7.64 17.42 0.13
CA LYS A 166 8.79 17.39 -0.79
C LYS A 166 8.49 16.49 -2.01
N ASN A 167 7.97 15.30 -1.77
CA ASN A 167 7.61 14.35 -2.83
C ASN A 167 6.50 14.89 -3.75
N LEU A 168 5.48 15.55 -3.19
CA LEU A 168 4.42 16.16 -3.97
C LEU A 168 4.93 17.27 -4.90
N LYS A 169 5.92 18.05 -4.47
CA LYS A 169 6.58 19.04 -5.34
C LYS A 169 7.35 18.37 -6.48
N GLU A 170 8.00 17.24 -6.22
CA GLU A 170 8.66 16.46 -7.26
C GLU A 170 7.64 15.91 -8.27
N LEU A 171 6.50 15.38 -7.81
CA LEU A 171 5.40 14.93 -8.67
C LEU A 171 4.77 16.08 -9.47
N GLU A 172 4.59 17.25 -8.85
CA GLU A 172 4.09 18.46 -9.52
C GLU A 172 5.02 18.90 -10.65
N ASN A 173 6.34 18.89 -10.41
CA ASN A 173 7.36 19.18 -11.43
C ASN A 173 7.35 18.18 -12.59
N LEU A 174 6.86 16.95 -12.38
CA LEU A 174 6.64 15.96 -13.44
C LEU A 174 5.33 16.20 -14.21
N GLY A 175 4.56 17.24 -13.88
CA GLY A 175 3.31 17.59 -14.56
C GLY A 175 2.08 16.86 -14.03
N MET A 176 2.16 16.24 -12.84
CA MET A 176 1.04 15.49 -12.26
C MET A 176 -0.12 16.35 -11.81
N TYR A 177 0.08 17.65 -11.54
CA TYR A 177 -0.96 18.49 -10.95
C TYR A 177 -1.83 19.17 -12.02
N ASN A 178 -3.16 19.16 -11.82
CA ASN A 178 -4.11 19.84 -12.69
C ASN A 178 -5.41 20.20 -11.96
N LYS A 179 -6.49 20.49 -12.69
CA LYS A 179 -7.76 21.06 -12.22
C LYS A 179 -8.33 20.43 -10.93
N TYR A 180 -8.27 19.12 -10.78
CA TYR A 180 -8.83 18.41 -9.62
C TYR A 180 -7.77 17.92 -8.63
N GLY A 181 -6.54 18.44 -8.72
CA GLY A 181 -5.41 17.97 -7.93
C GLY A 181 -4.45 17.12 -8.77
N PHE A 182 -3.75 16.20 -8.10
CA PHE A 182 -2.81 15.30 -8.75
C PHE A 182 -3.56 14.27 -9.58
N TYR A 183 -3.10 14.01 -10.80
CA TYR A 183 -3.50 12.85 -11.58
C TYR A 183 -3.20 11.55 -10.83
N GLU A 184 -3.87 10.49 -11.28
CA GLU A 184 -3.86 9.18 -10.64
C GLU A 184 -2.45 8.60 -10.43
N SER A 185 -1.57 8.64 -11.43
CA SER A 185 -0.22 8.12 -11.28
C SER A 185 0.77 8.61 -12.36
N VAL A 186 2.05 8.39 -12.09
CA VAL A 186 3.14 8.40 -13.08
C VAL A 186 3.66 6.99 -13.25
N ASP A 187 3.68 6.52 -14.49
CA ASP A 187 4.17 5.21 -14.88
C ASP A 187 5.61 5.30 -15.38
N PHE A 188 6.56 4.74 -14.62
CA PHE A 188 7.98 4.63 -14.94
C PHE A 188 8.35 3.25 -15.49
N SER A 189 7.38 2.37 -15.75
CA SER A 189 7.66 1.04 -16.27
C SER A 189 8.26 1.12 -17.66
N TYR A 190 9.53 0.73 -17.71
CA TYR A 190 10.35 0.75 -18.90
C TYR A 190 9.68 0.11 -20.14
N GLN A 191 9.03 -1.04 -19.96
CA GLN A 191 8.36 -1.78 -21.04
C GLN A 191 7.21 -1.01 -21.72
N ARG A 192 6.76 0.11 -21.13
CA ARG A 192 5.67 0.96 -21.63
C ARG A 192 6.12 2.36 -22.06
N LEU A 193 7.41 2.66 -21.94
CA LEU A 193 7.96 3.95 -22.36
C LEU A 193 8.20 3.92 -23.87
N LYS A 194 7.86 5.01 -24.54
CA LYS A 194 8.33 5.25 -25.91
C LYS A 194 9.82 5.61 -25.86
N LYS A 195 10.48 5.52 -27.01
CA LYS A 195 11.84 6.04 -27.18
C LYS A 195 11.87 7.51 -26.72
N ASP A 196 12.84 7.83 -25.87
CA ASP A 196 13.08 9.15 -25.25
C ASP A 196 12.12 9.59 -24.11
N ASP A 197 11.06 8.84 -23.82
CA ASP A 197 10.22 9.10 -22.65
C ASP A 197 10.86 8.53 -21.37
N ASN A 198 10.86 9.30 -20.29
CA ASN A 198 11.33 8.84 -18.97
C ASN A 198 10.19 8.33 -18.08
N SER A 199 8.95 8.71 -18.38
CA SER A 199 7.75 8.35 -17.62
C SER A 199 6.47 8.78 -18.36
N ASN A 200 5.34 8.16 -18.07
CA ASN A 200 4.03 8.54 -18.62
C ASN A 200 3.05 8.95 -17.51
N ILE A 201 2.40 10.11 -17.66
CA ILE A 201 1.37 10.57 -16.73
C ILE A 201 0.03 9.91 -17.07
N VAL A 202 -0.61 9.30 -16.08
CA VAL A 202 -1.90 8.65 -16.19
C VAL A 202 -2.99 9.66 -15.84
N LYS A 203 -3.48 10.37 -16.86
CA LYS A 203 -4.38 11.53 -16.71
C LYS A 203 -5.84 11.13 -16.43
N THR A 204 -6.07 10.53 -15.27
CA THR A 204 -7.40 10.25 -14.72
C THR A 204 -7.43 10.60 -13.23
N TYR A 205 -8.62 10.58 -12.65
CA TYR A 205 -8.86 10.79 -11.22
C TYR A 205 -9.73 9.66 -10.70
N MET A 206 -9.35 9.04 -9.59
CA MET A 206 -10.16 8.01 -8.94
C MET A 206 -10.79 8.57 -7.67
N ALA A 207 -12.12 8.51 -7.60
CA ALA A 207 -12.88 9.11 -6.49
C ALA A 207 -12.42 8.62 -5.10
N HIS A 208 -12.06 7.33 -4.99
CA HIS A 208 -11.58 6.79 -3.72
C HIS A 208 -10.18 7.30 -3.36
N HIS A 209 -9.25 7.42 -4.30
CA HIS A 209 -7.93 8.02 -4.04
C HIS A 209 -8.04 9.51 -3.68
N GLU A 210 -8.89 10.27 -4.36
CA GLU A 210 -9.17 11.67 -4.01
C GLU A 210 -9.77 11.79 -2.60
N ALA A 211 -10.67 10.88 -2.23
CA ALA A 211 -11.21 10.83 -0.87
C ALA A 211 -10.11 10.54 0.16
N LEU A 212 -9.23 9.57 -0.09
CA LEU A 212 -8.11 9.24 0.79
C LEU A 212 -7.17 10.45 0.98
N ILE A 213 -6.87 11.18 -0.10
CA ILE A 213 -6.07 12.42 -0.04
C ILE A 213 -6.72 13.43 0.91
N LEU A 214 -8.00 13.74 0.70
CA LEU A 214 -8.72 14.74 1.49
C LEU A 214 -8.84 14.31 2.96
N LEU A 215 -9.11 13.04 3.23
CA LEU A 215 -9.21 12.50 4.59
C LEU A 215 -7.87 12.58 5.33
N SER A 216 -6.77 12.23 4.67
CA SER A 216 -5.41 12.32 5.23
C SER A 216 -5.01 13.76 5.54
N ILE A 217 -5.28 14.70 4.63
CA ILE A 217 -5.05 16.12 4.87
C ILE A 217 -5.90 16.62 6.05
N ASN A 218 -7.17 16.22 6.12
CA ASN A 218 -8.05 16.59 7.22
C ASN A 218 -7.53 16.06 8.57
N ASN A 219 -7.01 14.83 8.60
CA ASN A 219 -6.37 14.27 9.78
C ASN A 219 -5.12 15.05 10.18
N LEU A 220 -4.25 15.45 9.25
CA LEU A 220 -3.11 16.30 9.56
C LEU A 220 -3.54 17.63 10.19
N LEU A 221 -4.53 18.30 9.59
CA LEU A 221 -4.96 19.64 10.01
C LEU A 221 -5.75 19.65 11.32
N ASN A 222 -6.39 18.53 11.67
CA ASN A 222 -7.29 18.42 12.83
C ASN A 222 -6.82 17.34 13.82
N ASP A 223 -5.51 17.10 13.90
CA ASP A 223 -4.88 16.19 14.87
C ASP A 223 -5.55 14.80 14.91
N ASN A 224 -5.59 14.13 13.76
CA ASN A 224 -6.18 12.80 13.54
C ASN A 224 -7.65 12.71 14.01
N ILE A 225 -8.47 13.68 13.64
CA ILE A 225 -9.88 13.79 14.07
C ILE A 225 -10.71 12.53 13.79
N PHE A 226 -10.46 11.81 12.69
CA PHE A 226 -11.20 10.58 12.40
C PHE A 226 -10.88 9.47 13.40
N GLN A 227 -9.61 9.32 13.79
CA GLN A 227 -9.21 8.36 14.82
C GLN A 227 -9.82 8.72 16.19
N LYS A 228 -9.83 10.01 16.54
CA LYS A 228 -10.46 10.50 17.78
C LYS A 228 -11.96 10.21 17.82
N ARG A 229 -12.68 10.44 16.72
CA ARG A 229 -14.12 10.12 16.62
C ARG A 229 -14.38 8.62 16.62
N PHE A 230 -13.51 7.84 16.00
CA PHE A 230 -13.65 6.39 15.96
C PHE A 230 -13.55 5.77 17.35
N ILE A 231 -12.53 6.15 18.13
CA ILE A 231 -12.31 5.59 19.48
C ILE A 231 -13.30 6.11 20.53
N GLN A 232 -14.04 7.20 20.26
CA GLN A 232 -15.09 7.70 21.15
C GLN A 232 -16.28 6.75 21.29
N ASN A 233 -16.45 5.78 20.39
CA ASN A 233 -17.46 4.75 20.54
C ASN A 233 -16.97 3.71 21.59
N PRO A 234 -17.71 3.46 22.69
CA PRO A 234 -17.31 2.52 23.73
C PRO A 234 -17.06 1.09 23.23
N GLU A 235 -17.78 0.64 22.20
CA GLU A 235 -17.56 -0.69 21.59
C GLU A 235 -16.21 -0.77 20.90
N VAL A 236 -15.79 0.32 20.25
CA VAL A 236 -14.47 0.43 19.63
C VAL A 236 -13.40 0.48 20.71
N GLU A 237 -13.57 1.34 21.73
CA GLU A 237 -12.62 1.50 22.85
C GLU A 237 -12.35 0.17 23.56
N ALA A 238 -13.40 -0.62 23.81
CA ALA A 238 -13.30 -1.95 24.44
C ALA A 238 -12.40 -2.93 23.66
N THR A 239 -12.24 -2.75 22.35
CA THR A 239 -11.39 -3.61 21.49
C THR A 239 -9.99 -3.04 21.26
N SER A 240 -9.69 -1.85 21.80
CA SER A 240 -8.43 -1.13 21.55
C SER A 240 -7.17 -1.91 21.93
N ILE A 241 -7.28 -2.87 22.86
CA ILE A 241 -6.18 -3.74 23.27
C ILE A 241 -5.62 -4.57 22.10
N LEU A 242 -6.45 -4.91 21.11
CA LEU A 242 -6.04 -5.64 19.90
C LEU A 242 -5.04 -4.85 19.05
N LEU A 243 -5.10 -3.52 19.12
CA LEU A 243 -4.23 -2.60 18.38
C LEU A 243 -2.91 -2.31 19.12
N GLN A 244 -2.73 -2.86 20.32
CA GLN A 244 -1.58 -2.61 21.20
C GLN A 244 -0.59 -3.79 21.26
N GLU A 245 -0.80 -4.82 20.44
CA GLU A 245 0.13 -5.94 20.26
C GLU A 245 1.54 -5.39 20.01
N ARG A 246 2.56 -5.89 20.72
CA ARG A 246 3.96 -5.47 20.53
C ARG A 246 4.68 -6.42 19.58
N MET A 247 5.78 -5.94 18.99
CA MET A 247 6.65 -6.78 18.18
C MET A 247 7.12 -8.01 18.99
N PRO A 248 6.94 -9.24 18.49
CA PRO A 248 7.33 -10.43 19.22
C PRO A 248 8.85 -10.60 19.29
N GLU A 249 9.35 -11.20 20.38
CA GLU A 249 10.78 -11.50 20.54
C GLU A 249 11.25 -12.62 19.59
N LYS A 250 10.38 -13.61 19.35
CA LYS A 250 10.60 -14.73 18.42
C LYS A 250 9.62 -14.61 17.26
N PHE A 251 10.13 -14.70 16.04
CA PHE A 251 9.33 -14.52 14.83
C PHE A 251 9.94 -15.29 13.66
N ILE A 252 9.11 -15.61 12.68
CA ILE A 252 9.55 -16.14 11.40
C ILE A 252 9.85 -14.94 10.51
N VAL A 253 11.08 -14.90 9.99
CA VAL A 253 11.50 -13.91 8.99
C VAL A 253 11.30 -14.48 7.61
N THR A 254 10.75 -13.68 6.71
CA THR A 254 10.74 -13.96 5.28
C THR A 254 11.47 -12.86 4.50
N LYS A 255 11.84 -13.17 3.26
CA LYS A 255 12.60 -12.28 2.36
C LYS A 255 13.89 -11.75 2.98
N GLU A 256 14.72 -12.62 3.54
CA GLU A 256 16.03 -12.23 4.07
C GLU A 256 16.92 -11.65 2.97
N GLU A 257 16.92 -12.30 1.79
CA GLU A 257 17.51 -11.74 0.59
C GLU A 257 16.54 -10.72 -0.05
N LYS A 258 17.03 -9.48 -0.20
CA LYS A 258 16.26 -8.40 -0.81
C LYS A 258 16.54 -8.32 -2.29
N GLU A 259 15.47 -8.32 -3.07
CA GLU A 259 15.53 -7.97 -4.48
C GLU A 259 16.13 -6.57 -4.64
N LYS A 260 17.15 -6.47 -5.49
CA LYS A 260 17.83 -5.21 -5.76
C LYS A 260 16.93 -4.37 -6.65
N PRO A 261 16.62 -3.11 -6.28
CA PRO A 261 15.85 -2.24 -7.14
C PRO A 261 16.72 -1.85 -8.33
N ASP A 262 16.43 -2.42 -9.49
CA ASP A 262 17.12 -2.10 -10.73
C ASP A 262 16.14 -1.38 -11.67
N LYS A 263 16.54 -0.20 -12.15
CA LYS A 263 15.85 0.46 -13.27
C LYS A 263 16.15 -0.35 -14.53
N LEU A 264 15.22 -1.21 -14.94
CA LEU A 264 15.29 -1.88 -16.23
C LEU A 264 15.43 -0.83 -17.35
N LYS A 265 16.40 -1.01 -18.25
CA LYS A 265 16.71 -0.08 -19.33
C LYS A 265 16.09 -0.50 -20.66
N TYR A 266 15.76 0.51 -21.47
CA TYR A 266 16.06 0.64 -22.92
C TYR A 266 16.58 -0.58 -23.70
N GLN A 267 15.95 -1.76 -23.80
CA GLN A 267 16.37 -2.80 -24.73
C GLN A 267 15.60 -2.69 -26.05
N ASP A 268 16.29 -2.18 -27.07
CA ASP A 268 15.82 -2.13 -28.46
C ASP A 268 15.88 -3.54 -29.06
N TYR A 269 14.73 -4.19 -29.24
CA TYR A 269 14.65 -5.50 -29.89
C TYR A 269 14.89 -5.44 -31.41
N GLU A 270 15.11 -4.26 -31.99
CA GLU A 270 15.47 -4.08 -33.41
C GLU A 270 16.93 -4.46 -33.76
N SER A 271 17.71 -4.97 -32.81
CA SER A 271 19.11 -5.40 -33.05
C SER A 271 19.29 -6.89 -33.39
N TYR A 272 18.21 -7.64 -33.63
CA TYR A 272 18.29 -8.93 -34.33
C TYR A 272 18.20 -8.72 -35.85
N SER A 273 19.16 -8.00 -36.42
CA SER A 273 19.50 -8.21 -37.83
C SER A 273 20.13 -9.60 -37.93
N VAL A 274 19.37 -10.53 -38.51
CA VAL A 274 19.87 -11.82 -39.00
C VAL A 274 21.06 -11.51 -39.91
N VAL A 275 22.25 -11.94 -39.49
CA VAL A 275 23.43 -12.09 -40.37
C VAL A 275 23.59 -13.58 -40.62
#